data_AF-A0A1I1M304-F1
#
_entry.id   AF-A0A1I1M304-F1
#
_cell.length_a   1.000
_cell.length_b   1.000
_cell.length_c   1.000
_cell.angle_alpha   90.00
_cell.angle_beta   90.00
_cell.angle_gamma   90.00
#
_symmetry.space_group_name_H-M   'P 1'
#
loop_
_entity.id
_entity.type
_entity.pdbx_description
1 polymer ?
#
loop_
_entity_poly.entity_id
_entity_poly.type
_entity_poly.pdbx_seq_one_letter_code
_entity_poly.pdbx_strand_id
1 'polypeptide(L)'
;MADCNNLFRRYHGEISIGSAKNNKMKDSKEGLRKRIRKWFSENHPDYKPYFYIQGSYKMKNGIRTSEDICDLDDGIYFFREPDVSASTIKEWVRQAVDGYTDTPPENRKKCVRSIFAGDYEIDHPVYLK
;
A
#
# COMPACT_ATOMS: atom_id res chain seq x y z
N MET A 1 -15.32 -35.20 -21.14
CA MET A 1 -15.08 -34.09 -20.19
C MET A 1 -15.58 -32.81 -20.84
N ALA A 2 -16.27 -31.93 -20.10
CA ALA A 2 -16.70 -30.64 -20.64
C ALA A 2 -15.48 -29.73 -20.82
N ASP A 3 -15.41 -28.98 -21.93
CA ASP A 3 -14.40 -27.95 -22.14
C ASP A 3 -14.83 -26.65 -21.43
N CYS A 4 -14.14 -26.33 -20.34
CA CYS A 4 -14.40 -25.14 -19.53
C CYS A 4 -13.39 -24.01 -19.78
N ASN A 5 -12.52 -24.11 -20.80
CA ASN A 5 -11.45 -23.14 -21.04
C ASN A 5 -11.96 -21.70 -21.18
N ASN A 6 -13.07 -21.49 -21.88
CA ASN A 6 -13.67 -20.17 -22.04
C ASN A 6 -14.20 -19.58 -20.72
N LEU A 7 -14.75 -20.43 -19.84
CA LEU A 7 -15.21 -20.01 -18.52
C LEU A 7 -14.04 -19.55 -17.65
N PHE A 8 -12.93 -20.30 -17.65
CA PHE A 8 -11.73 -19.92 -16.91
C PHE A 8 -11.09 -18.64 -17.43
N ARG A 9 -11.01 -18.45 -18.75
CA ARG A 9 -10.48 -17.21 -19.35
C ARG A 9 -11.33 -16.00 -19.00
N ARG A 10 -12.66 -16.14 -19.05
CA ARG A 10 -13.58 -15.08 -18.65
C ARG A 10 -13.41 -14.72 -17.18
N TYR A 11 -13.44 -15.72 -16.30
CA TYR A 11 -13.26 -15.51 -14.87
C TYR A 11 -11.90 -14.88 -14.56
N HIS A 12 -10.83 -15.33 -15.22
CA HIS A 12 -9.51 -14.73 -15.07
C HIS A 12 -9.50 -13.25 -15.46
N GLY A 13 -10.17 -12.86 -16.55
CA GLY A 13 -10.34 -11.45 -16.91
C GLY A 13 -11.15 -10.65 -15.88
N GLU A 14 -12.22 -11.24 -15.34
CA GLU A 14 -13.08 -10.63 -14.33
C GLU A 14 -12.35 -10.36 -13.00
N ILE A 15 -11.40 -11.20 -12.60
CA ILE A 15 -10.62 -11.00 -11.37
C ILE A 15 -9.31 -10.24 -11.58
N SER A 16 -8.77 -10.20 -12.81
CA SER A 16 -7.47 -9.60 -13.08
C SER A 16 -7.49 -8.08 -12.95
N ILE A 17 -6.44 -7.49 -12.39
CA ILE A 17 -6.30 -6.03 -12.29
C ILE A 17 -5.90 -5.46 -13.67
N GLY A 18 -6.76 -4.62 -14.26
CA GLY A 18 -6.51 -3.97 -15.54
C GLY A 18 -5.31 -3.00 -15.51
N SER A 19 -4.70 -2.74 -16.67
CA SER A 19 -3.51 -1.89 -16.80
C SER A 19 -3.74 -0.46 -16.28
N ALA A 20 -4.90 0.14 -16.55
CA ALA A 20 -5.25 1.48 -16.08
C ALA A 20 -5.28 1.56 -14.55
N LYS A 21 -5.93 0.59 -13.88
CA LYS A 21 -5.97 0.50 -12.41
C LYS A 21 -4.57 0.26 -11.83
N ASN A 22 -3.79 -0.63 -12.42
CA ASN A 22 -2.39 -0.86 -12.04
C ASN A 22 -1.52 0.41 -12.13
N ASN A 23 -1.70 1.22 -13.17
CA ASN A 23 -0.97 2.49 -13.31
C ASN A 23 -1.36 3.48 -12.21
N LYS A 24 -2.66 3.63 -11.90
CA LYS A 24 -3.11 4.47 -10.78
C LYS A 24 -2.48 4.02 -9.45
N MET A 25 -2.51 2.71 -9.16
CA MET A 25 -1.91 2.16 -7.92
C MET A 25 -0.41 2.48 -7.84
N LYS A 26 0.31 2.37 -8.96
CA LYS A 26 1.74 2.69 -9.05
C LYS A 26 1.99 4.18 -8.78
N ASP A 27 1.21 5.06 -9.39
CA ASP A 27 1.37 6.51 -9.24
C ASP A 27 1.05 6.95 -7.80
N SER A 28 -0.03 6.42 -7.22
CA SER A 28 -0.42 6.65 -5.83
C SER A 28 0.63 6.17 -4.84
N LYS A 29 1.19 4.97 -5.05
CA LYS A 29 2.32 4.47 -4.26
C LYS A 29 3.51 5.43 -4.31
N GLU A 30 3.92 5.87 -5.51
CA GLU A 30 5.05 6.79 -5.63
C GLU A 30 4.78 8.17 -5.02
N GLY A 31 3.54 8.67 -5.11
CA GLY A 31 3.14 9.91 -4.45
C GLY A 31 3.14 9.80 -2.92
N LEU A 32 2.62 8.70 -2.36
CA LEU A 32 2.69 8.41 -0.93
C LEU A 32 4.15 8.31 -0.45
N ARG A 33 5.01 7.59 -1.18
CA ARG A 33 6.45 7.50 -0.87
C ARG A 33 7.12 8.88 -0.84
N LYS A 34 6.82 9.76 -1.80
CA LYS A 34 7.34 11.14 -1.82
C LYS A 34 6.88 11.93 -0.61
N ARG A 35 5.58 11.85 -0.28
CA ARG A 35 5.01 12.53 0.89
C ARG A 35 5.62 12.04 2.20
N ILE A 36 5.73 10.72 2.38
CA ILE A 36 6.34 10.11 3.56
C ILE A 36 7.80 10.57 3.72
N ARG A 37 8.60 10.53 2.65
CA ARG A 37 9.99 11.05 2.70
C ARG A 37 10.06 12.50 3.13
N LYS A 38 9.21 13.36 2.52
CA LYS A 38 9.17 14.79 2.84
C LYS A 38 8.81 15.01 4.32
N TRP A 39 7.72 14.40 4.77
CA TRP A 39 7.23 14.55 6.14
C TRP A 39 8.29 14.10 7.16
N PHE A 40 8.94 12.95 6.95
CA PHE A 40 10.01 12.49 7.82
C PHE A 40 11.24 13.42 7.78
N SER A 41 11.62 13.95 6.62
CA SER A 41 12.75 14.90 6.55
C SER A 41 12.50 16.20 7.31
N GLU A 42 11.24 16.63 7.42
CA GLU A 42 10.85 17.88 8.09
C GLU A 42 10.60 17.69 9.60
N ASN A 43 10.03 16.55 10.00
CA ASN A 43 9.58 16.32 11.38
C ASN A 43 10.49 15.38 12.18
N HIS A 44 11.11 14.39 11.52
CA HIS A 44 11.93 13.35 12.16
C HIS A 44 13.14 12.96 11.27
N PRO A 45 14.09 13.88 11.03
CA PRO A 45 15.15 13.70 10.03
C PRO A 45 16.09 12.49 10.29
N ASP A 46 16.19 12.04 11.54
CA ASP A 46 16.94 10.86 11.92
C ASP A 46 16.26 9.54 11.50
N TYR A 47 14.95 9.58 11.22
CA TYR A 47 14.17 8.45 10.75
C TYR A 47 14.01 8.50 9.23
N LYS A 48 15.03 8.00 8.50
CA LYS A 48 15.00 7.96 7.03
C LYS A 48 14.21 6.75 6.51
N PRO A 49 13.08 6.94 5.82
CA PRO A 49 12.27 5.84 5.33
C PRO A 49 12.80 5.26 4.01
N TYR A 50 12.86 3.93 3.96
CA TYR A 50 13.09 3.12 2.77
C TYR A 50 11.83 2.32 2.44
N PHE A 51 11.67 1.90 1.19
CA PHE A 51 10.43 1.29 0.74
C PHE A 51 10.69 0.02 -0.03
N TYR A 52 9.91 -1.02 0.25
CA TYR A 52 9.98 -2.27 -0.48
C TYR A 52 8.60 -2.90 -0.60
N ILE A 53 8.20 -3.15 -1.85
CA ILE A 53 6.89 -3.71 -2.15
C ILE A 53 6.81 -5.18 -1.71
N GLN A 54 5.63 -5.61 -1.29
CA GLN A 54 5.36 -6.97 -0.86
C GLN A 54 3.98 -7.44 -1.32
N GLY A 55 3.56 -8.61 -0.81
CA GLY A 55 2.22 -9.13 -1.08
C GLY A 55 1.97 -9.54 -2.52
N SER A 56 0.69 -9.62 -2.86
CA SER A 56 0.20 -10.16 -4.12
C SER A 56 0.59 -9.30 -5.33
N TYR A 57 0.67 -7.99 -5.14
CA TYR A 57 1.13 -7.06 -6.16
C TYR A 57 2.58 -7.38 -6.57
N LYS A 58 3.48 -7.62 -5.60
CA LYS A 58 4.86 -8.04 -5.90
C LYS A 58 4.90 -9.38 -6.63
N MET A 59 4.06 -10.32 -6.21
CA MET A 59 4.02 -11.68 -6.77
C MET A 59 3.26 -11.77 -8.11
N LYS A 60 2.67 -10.67 -8.58
CA LYS A 60 1.85 -10.60 -9.81
C LYS A 60 0.64 -11.54 -9.78
N ASN A 61 0.05 -11.74 -8.61
CA ASN A 61 -1.16 -12.53 -8.42
C ASN A 61 -2.26 -11.73 -7.67
N GLY A 62 -2.16 -10.40 -7.66
CA GLY A 62 -3.21 -9.52 -7.16
C GLY A 62 -4.48 -9.65 -8.00
N ILE A 63 -5.62 -9.68 -7.32
CA ILE A 63 -6.95 -9.76 -7.90
C ILE A 63 -7.81 -8.58 -7.44
N ARG A 64 -8.90 -8.35 -8.17
CA ARG A 64 -9.99 -7.46 -7.77
C ARG A 64 -10.99 -8.25 -6.93
N THR A 65 -11.47 -7.66 -5.84
CA THR A 65 -12.59 -8.21 -5.08
C THR A 65 -13.88 -8.08 -5.89
N SER A 66 -14.99 -8.65 -5.39
CA SER A 66 -16.32 -8.46 -5.97
C SER A 66 -16.78 -6.99 -5.99
N GLU A 67 -16.18 -6.15 -5.14
CA GLU A 67 -16.42 -4.71 -5.07
C GLU A 67 -15.43 -3.91 -5.95
N ASP A 68 -14.67 -4.60 -6.81
CA ASP A 68 -13.62 -4.04 -7.66
C ASP A 68 -12.41 -3.47 -6.89
N ILE A 69 -12.33 -3.64 -5.57
CA ILE A 69 -11.20 -3.18 -4.75
C ILE A 69 -9.99 -4.08 -4.95
N CYS A 70 -8.79 -3.52 -4.92
CA CYS A 70 -7.56 -4.29 -4.87
C CYS A 70 -6.56 -3.68 -3.89
N ASP A 71 -5.65 -4.52 -3.37
CA ASP A 71 -4.70 -4.14 -2.34
C ASP A 71 -3.28 -4.05 -2.90
N LEU A 72 -2.50 -3.10 -2.39
CA LEU A 72 -1.05 -3.01 -2.59
C LEU A 72 -0.35 -2.85 -1.25
N ASP A 73 0.59 -3.73 -0.96
CA ASP A 73 1.42 -3.64 0.23
C ASP A 73 2.77 -2.99 -0.07
N ASP A 74 3.03 -1.82 0.50
CA ASP A 74 4.30 -1.10 0.37
C ASP A 74 4.99 -0.95 1.74
N GLY A 75 5.90 -1.89 2.04
CA GLY A 75 6.59 -1.90 3.33
C GLY A 75 7.52 -0.70 3.49
N ILE A 76 7.48 -0.07 4.67
CA ILE A 76 8.35 1.04 5.07
C ILE A 76 9.40 0.54 6.05
N TYR A 77 10.66 0.81 5.78
CA TYR A 77 11.81 0.34 6.54
C TYR A 77 12.60 1.52 7.07
N PHE A 78 12.96 1.45 8.36
CA PHE A 78 13.89 2.37 9.00
C PHE A 78 15.11 1.57 9.47
N PHE A 79 16.30 1.93 8.96
CA PHE A 79 17.57 1.27 9.29
C PHE A 79 18.33 2.10 10.32
N ARG A 80 17.88 2.00 11.57
CA ARG A 80 18.49 2.64 12.74
C ARG A 80 17.99 1.97 14.00
N GLU A 81 18.79 2.04 15.05
CA GLU A 81 18.31 1.66 16.38
C GLU A 81 17.14 2.58 16.78
N PRO A 82 15.96 2.01 17.10
CA PRO A 82 14.81 2.79 17.52
C PRO A 82 15.00 3.28 18.95
N ASP A 83 14.81 4.59 19.14
CA ASP A 83 14.72 5.24 20.46
C ASP A 83 13.26 5.49 20.89
N VAL A 84 12.29 5.14 20.04
CA VAL A 84 10.85 5.20 20.32
C VAL A 84 10.16 3.86 20.06
N SER A 85 8.92 3.74 20.52
CA SER A 85 8.13 2.53 20.30
C SER A 85 7.75 2.34 18.82
N ALA A 86 7.55 1.09 18.40
CA ALA A 86 7.03 0.78 17.06
C ALA A 86 5.66 1.46 16.79
N SER A 87 4.81 1.59 17.82
CA SER A 87 3.53 2.28 17.73
C SER A 87 3.70 3.77 17.41
N THR A 88 4.72 4.42 17.97
CA THR A 88 5.05 5.82 17.71
C THR A 88 5.42 6.03 16.24
N ILE A 89 6.28 5.18 15.69
CA ILE A 89 6.71 5.29 14.28
C ILE A 89 5.55 5.00 13.33
N LYS A 90 4.71 4.01 13.67
CA LYS A 90 3.50 3.72 12.90
C LYS A 90 2.54 4.92 12.90
N GLU A 91 2.41 5.62 14.02
CA GLU A 91 1.60 6.84 14.11
C GLU A 91 2.19 7.99 13.28
N TRP A 92 3.51 8.16 13.26
CA TRP A 92 4.17 9.11 12.36
C TRP A 92 3.92 8.80 10.88
N VAL A 93 3.96 7.53 10.49
CA VAL A 93 3.59 7.11 9.12
C VAL A 93 2.12 7.47 8.85
N ARG A 94 1.20 7.25 9.79
CA ARG A 94 -0.20 7.65 9.67
C ARG A 94 -0.34 9.15 9.44
N GLN A 95 0.34 9.97 10.23
CA GLN A 95 0.34 11.43 10.07
C GLN A 95 0.95 11.86 8.73
N ALA A 96 2.00 11.20 8.29
CA ALA A 96 2.65 11.50 7.02
C ALA A 96 1.72 11.26 5.81
N VAL A 97 0.89 10.21 5.84
CA VAL A 97 -0.04 9.89 4.75
C VAL A 97 -1.40 10.57 4.90
N ASP A 98 -1.72 11.12 6.07
CA ASP A 98 -2.98 11.82 6.32
C ASP A 98 -3.14 13.03 5.39
N GLY A 99 -4.33 13.19 4.83
CA GLY A 99 -4.63 14.21 3.81
C GLY A 99 -4.01 13.96 2.43
N TYR A 100 -3.49 12.76 2.12
CA TYR A 100 -3.17 12.37 0.74
C TYR A 100 -4.43 11.99 -0.06
N THR A 101 -5.42 11.44 0.61
CA THR A 101 -6.75 11.10 0.10
C THR A 101 -7.81 11.85 0.90
N ASP A 102 -9.02 11.98 0.36
CA ASP A 102 -10.16 12.58 1.09
C ASP A 102 -10.64 11.71 2.25
N THR A 103 -10.33 10.41 2.22
CA THR A 103 -10.59 9.48 3.33
C THR A 103 -9.36 9.43 4.25
N PRO A 104 -9.55 9.64 5.58
CA PRO A 104 -8.45 9.51 6.54
C PRO A 104 -7.83 8.10 6.53
N PRO A 105 -6.51 7.97 6.74
CA PRO A 105 -5.85 6.68 6.79
C PRO A 105 -6.21 5.91 8.06
N GLU A 106 -6.33 4.58 7.95
CA GLU A 106 -6.61 3.71 9.09
C GLU A 106 -5.32 3.26 9.78
N ASN A 107 -5.30 3.29 11.11
CA ASN A 107 -4.21 2.72 11.91
C ASN A 107 -4.53 1.27 12.31
N ARG A 108 -4.29 0.32 11.41
CA ARG A 108 -4.57 -1.09 11.67
C ARG A 108 -3.52 -1.69 12.61
N LYS A 109 -3.81 -2.89 13.13
CA LYS A 109 -2.89 -3.61 14.03
C LYS A 109 -1.50 -3.80 13.41
N LYS A 110 -1.42 -4.12 12.11
CA LYS A 110 -0.17 -4.49 11.40
C LYS A 110 0.35 -3.45 10.41
N CYS A 111 -0.45 -2.46 10.01
CA CYS A 111 -0.10 -1.49 8.97
C CYS A 111 -0.88 -0.19 9.16
N VAL A 112 -0.45 0.85 8.45
CA VAL A 112 -1.29 2.02 8.16
C VAL A 112 -1.90 1.84 6.78
N ARG A 113 -3.22 1.98 6.63
CA ARG A 113 -3.90 1.82 5.33
C ARG A 113 -4.33 3.17 4.78
N SER A 114 -3.88 3.51 3.57
CA SER A 114 -4.40 4.63 2.79
C SER A 114 -5.56 4.14 1.91
N ILE A 115 -6.71 4.81 1.97
CA ILE A 115 -7.94 4.39 1.29
C ILE A 115 -8.19 5.28 0.08
N PHE A 116 -8.20 4.69 -1.12
CA PHE A 116 -8.69 5.34 -2.34
C PHE A 116 -10.11 4.84 -2.57
N ALA A 117 -11.08 5.58 -2.03
CA ALA A 117 -12.48 5.16 -1.90
C ALA A 117 -13.04 4.58 -3.21
N GLY A 118 -13.51 3.34 -3.15
CA GLY A 118 -14.11 2.64 -4.28
C GLY A 118 -13.14 2.18 -5.38
N ASP A 119 -11.81 2.32 -5.20
CA ASP A 119 -10.82 1.97 -6.22
C ASP A 119 -9.81 0.92 -5.72
N TYR A 120 -9.00 1.26 -4.71
CA TYR A 120 -7.96 0.39 -4.15
C TYR A 120 -7.45 0.89 -2.80
N GLU A 121 -6.64 0.06 -2.14
CA GLU A 121 -6.06 0.37 -0.83
C GLU A 121 -4.54 0.16 -0.88
N ILE A 122 -3.81 1.02 -0.18
CA ILE A 122 -2.34 0.88 -0.04
C ILE A 122 -2.00 0.71 1.45
N ASP A 123 -1.45 -0.45 1.77
CA ASP A 123 -1.00 -0.81 3.11
C ASP A 123 0.48 -0.51 3.32
N HIS A 124 0.77 0.20 4.40
CA HIS A 124 2.11 0.58 4.84
C HIS A 124 2.48 -0.15 6.14
N PRO A 125 2.91 -1.42 6.08
CA PRO A 125 3.54 -2.07 7.22
C PRO A 125 4.89 -1.43 7.50
N VAL A 126 5.21 -1.27 8.78
CA VAL A 126 6.40 -0.55 9.25
C VAL A 126 7.38 -1.51 9.89
N TYR A 127 8.63 -1.46 9.45
CA TYR A 127 9.72 -2.32 9.88
C TYR A 127 10.88 -1.48 10.42
N LEU A 128 11.45 -1.94 11.53
CA LEU A 128 12.64 -1.38 12.16
C LEU A 128 13.74 -2.43 12.11
N LYS A 129 14.94 -2.02 11.75
CA LYS A 129 16.13 -2.85 11.75
C LYS A 129 17.27 -2.15 12.46
#